data_AF-A0AA92DLF7-F1
#
_entry.id   AF-A0AA92DLF7-F1
#
_cell.length_a   1.000
_cell.length_b   1.000
_cell.length_c   1.000
_cell.angle_alpha   90.00
_cell.angle_beta   90.00
_cell.angle_gamma   90.00
#
_symmetry.space_group_name_H-M   'P 1'
#
loop_
_entity.id
_entity.type
_entity.pdbx_description
1 polymer ?
#
loop_
_entity_poly.entity_id
_entity_poly.type
_entity_poly.pdbx_seq_one_letter_code
_entity_poly.pdbx_strand_id
1 'polypeptide(L)'
;MKPQGSGRRLGLLQPRLGTMDVRTAHPPAKTADAVLVSAAWQQLVDRLIQARGRRCERCGKTHEDDGSPVKLIGDHVQERRDGGAELDPQNVQLLCARAGGDGRAHADGKLGGCHGRKTAEARQRRFGRA
;
A
#
# COMPACT_ATOMS: atom_id res chain seq x y z
N MET A 1 -34.92 9.86 44.88
CA MET A 1 -33.56 9.39 45.27
C MET A 1 -32.97 8.61 44.10
N LYS A 2 -31.91 9.08 43.44
CA LYS A 2 -31.21 8.33 42.37
C LYS A 2 -29.84 7.87 42.89
N PRO A 3 -29.47 6.59 42.79
CA PRO A 3 -28.14 6.15 43.21
C PRO A 3 -27.12 6.52 42.12
N GLN A 4 -26.07 7.24 42.52
CA GLN A 4 -24.93 7.56 41.66
C GLN A 4 -23.89 6.46 41.77
N GLY A 5 -23.82 5.58 40.76
CA GLY A 5 -22.76 4.59 40.64
C GLY A 5 -21.45 5.26 40.23
N SER A 6 -20.52 5.41 41.17
CA SER A 6 -19.16 5.92 40.90
C SER A 6 -18.30 4.80 40.29
N GLY A 7 -18.39 4.64 38.97
CA GLY A 7 -17.51 3.75 38.22
C GLY A 7 -16.09 4.34 38.16
N ARG A 8 -15.13 3.74 38.87
CA ARG A 8 -13.70 4.08 38.76
C ARG A 8 -13.23 3.77 37.33
N ARG A 9 -12.81 4.80 36.60
CA ARG A 9 -12.17 4.65 35.28
C ARG A 9 -10.70 4.29 35.48
N LEU A 10 -10.27 3.17 34.91
CA LEU A 10 -8.84 2.85 34.78
C LEU A 10 -8.24 3.76 33.69
N GLY A 11 -7.17 4.48 34.06
CA GLY A 11 -6.39 5.28 33.12
C GLY A 11 -5.37 4.43 32.37
N LEU A 12 -4.96 4.89 31.18
CA LEU A 12 -3.84 4.30 30.45
C LEU A 12 -2.53 4.56 31.20
N LEU A 13 -1.70 3.52 31.33
CA LEU A 13 -0.36 3.67 31.89
C LEU A 13 0.45 4.64 31.02
N GLN A 14 1.11 5.61 31.66
CA GLN A 14 1.99 6.52 30.95
C GLN A 14 3.25 5.77 30.46
N PRO A 15 3.79 6.09 29.27
CA PRO A 15 5.06 5.56 28.81
C PRO A 15 6.15 5.83 29.85
N ARG A 16 6.88 4.80 30.27
CA ARG A 16 8.01 4.93 31.22
C ARG A 16 9.33 5.29 30.55
N LEU A 17 9.37 5.23 29.22
CA LEU A 17 10.50 5.62 28.40
C LEU A 17 10.26 7.03 27.88
N GLY A 18 11.22 7.92 28.10
CA GLY A 18 11.23 9.23 27.46
C GLY A 18 11.43 9.09 25.95
N THR A 19 10.84 9.99 25.17
CA THR A 19 11.07 10.07 23.73
C THR A 19 12.53 10.43 23.48
N MET A 20 13.26 9.58 22.74
CA MET A 20 14.64 9.87 22.35
C MET A 20 14.67 11.03 21.34
N ASP A 21 15.59 11.98 21.53
CA ASP A 21 15.86 13.01 20.52
C ASP A 21 16.65 12.39 19.36
N VAL A 22 16.00 12.30 18.20
CA VAL A 22 16.55 11.68 16.98
C VAL A 22 17.03 12.70 15.93
N ARG A 23 17.09 13.99 16.28
CA ARG A 23 17.47 15.07 15.34
C ARG A 23 18.87 14.91 14.74
N THR A 24 19.79 14.22 15.42
CA THR A 24 21.14 13.88 14.93
C THR A 24 21.17 12.64 14.05
N ALA A 25 20.19 11.75 14.18
CA ALA A 25 20.10 10.49 13.44
C ALA A 25 18.95 10.56 12.43
N HIS A 26 19.08 11.46 11.46
CA HIS A 26 18.19 11.42 10.31
C HIS A 26 18.46 10.13 9.53
N PRO A 27 17.44 9.29 9.27
CA PRO A 27 17.60 8.17 8.36
C PRO A 27 18.07 8.72 7.00
N PRO A 28 18.93 7.99 6.28
CA PRO A 28 19.36 8.41 4.96
C PRO A 28 18.15 8.69 4.08
N ALA A 29 18.28 9.69 3.19
CA ALA A 29 17.22 10.03 2.26
C ALA A 29 16.76 8.76 1.54
N LYS A 30 15.45 8.55 1.46
CA LYS A 30 14.87 7.39 0.77
C LYS A 30 15.21 7.48 -0.70
N THR A 31 16.25 6.78 -1.14
CA THR A 31 16.59 6.63 -2.55
C THR A 31 15.60 5.68 -3.19
N ALA A 32 15.00 6.09 -4.31
CA ALA A 32 14.18 5.20 -5.10
C ALA A 32 15.04 4.05 -5.66
N ASP A 33 14.48 2.84 -5.71
CA ASP A 33 15.19 1.68 -6.26
C ASP A 33 15.54 1.94 -7.73
N ALA A 34 16.82 1.75 -8.08
CA ALA A 34 17.35 1.99 -9.42
C ALA A 34 16.58 1.22 -10.51
N VAL A 35 16.02 0.05 -10.15
CA VAL A 35 15.21 -0.77 -11.07
C VAL A 35 13.83 -0.16 -11.29
N LEU A 36 13.18 0.35 -10.24
CA LEU A 36 11.86 0.96 -10.34
C LEU A 36 11.86 2.26 -11.14
N VAL A 37 12.99 2.97 -11.16
CA VAL A 37 13.19 4.18 -12.00
C VAL A 37 13.81 3.87 -13.36
N SER A 38 14.12 2.60 -13.63
CA SER A 38 14.72 2.20 -14.91
C SER A 38 13.71 2.32 -16.05
N ALA A 39 14.21 2.70 -17.24
CA ALA A 39 13.39 2.74 -18.45
C ALA A 39 12.81 1.35 -18.80
N ALA A 40 13.56 0.28 -18.52
CA ALA A 40 13.10 -1.09 -18.75
C ALA A 40 11.85 -1.44 -17.92
N TRP A 41 11.80 -1.00 -16.66
CA TRP A 41 10.63 -1.17 -15.81
C TRP A 41 9.42 -0.38 -16.33
N GLN A 42 9.61 0.90 -16.66
CA GLN A 42 8.54 1.73 -17.20
C GLN A 42 7.96 1.13 -18.49
N GLN A 43 8.82 0.69 -19.41
CA GLN A 43 8.44 0.02 -20.65
C GLN A 43 7.73 -1.32 -20.42
N LEU A 44 8.13 -2.08 -19.39
CA LEU A 44 7.44 -3.30 -19.02
C LEU A 44 6.01 -2.99 -18.55
N VAL A 45 5.86 -2.04 -17.62
CA VAL A 45 4.55 -1.64 -17.08
C VAL A 45 3.66 -1.10 -18.19
N ASP A 46 4.18 -0.26 -19.08
CA ASP A 46 3.42 0.29 -20.20
C ASP A 46 2.94 -0.82 -21.14
N ARG A 47 3.82 -1.76 -21.51
CA ARG A 47 3.44 -2.93 -22.32
C ARG A 47 2.38 -3.78 -21.63
N LEU A 48 2.48 -3.99 -20.32
CA LEU A 48 1.49 -4.74 -19.55
C LEU A 48 0.13 -4.03 -19.55
N ILE A 49 0.09 -2.70 -19.39
CA ILE A 49 -1.14 -1.91 -19.46
C ILE A 49 -1.77 -2.01 -20.85
N GLN A 50 -0.98 -1.97 -21.92
CA GLN A 50 -1.48 -2.13 -23.29
C GLN A 50 -2.00 -3.54 -23.54
N ALA A 51 -1.26 -4.57 -23.13
CA ALA A 51 -1.60 -5.97 -23.40
C ALA A 51 -2.78 -6.47 -22.55
N ARG A 52 -2.83 -6.09 -21.27
CA ARG A 52 -3.86 -6.56 -20.33
C ARG A 52 -5.03 -5.60 -20.22
N GLY A 53 -4.91 -4.40 -20.78
CA GLY A 53 -5.89 -3.32 -20.64
C GLY A 53 -5.70 -2.53 -19.35
N ARG A 54 -6.08 -1.25 -19.40
CA ARG A 54 -5.93 -0.31 -18.29
C ARG A 54 -6.96 -0.54 -17.18
N ARG A 55 -6.81 -1.63 -16.43
CA ARG A 55 -7.62 -1.96 -15.26
C ARG A 55 -6.76 -2.44 -14.09
N CYS A 56 -7.24 -2.19 -12.87
CA CYS A 56 -6.66 -2.81 -11.68
C CYS A 56 -6.97 -4.32 -11.68
N GLU A 57 -5.94 -5.16 -11.58
CA GLU A 57 -6.09 -6.63 -11.59
C GLU A 57 -6.68 -7.17 -10.27
N ARG A 58 -6.73 -6.36 -9.21
CA ARG A 58 -7.29 -6.76 -7.91
C ARG A 58 -8.76 -6.39 -7.71
N CYS A 59 -9.15 -5.18 -8.10
CA CYS A 59 -10.50 -4.66 -7.87
C CYS A 59 -11.28 -4.30 -9.14
N GLY A 60 -10.66 -4.44 -10.32
CA GLY A 60 -11.31 -4.15 -11.61
C GLY A 60 -11.47 -2.66 -11.95
N LYS A 61 -11.01 -1.72 -11.10
CA LYS A 61 -11.12 -0.27 -11.35
C LYS A 61 -10.49 0.13 -12.69
N THR A 62 -11.22 0.88 -13.52
CA THR A 62 -10.78 1.40 -14.84
C THR A 62 -10.68 2.93 -14.89
N HIS A 63 -11.44 3.64 -14.07
CA HIS A 63 -11.46 5.10 -14.01
C HIS A 63 -11.38 5.59 -12.57
N GLU A 64 -10.72 6.71 -12.35
CA GLU A 64 -10.84 7.53 -11.15
C GLU A 64 -12.16 8.32 -11.18
N ASP A 65 -12.46 9.00 -10.08
CA ASP A 65 -13.79 9.54 -9.80
C ASP A 65 -13.96 10.95 -10.36
N ASP A 66 -12.84 11.60 -10.70
CA ASP A 66 -12.79 12.73 -11.61
C ASP A 66 -13.01 12.32 -13.08
N GLY A 67 -13.27 11.04 -13.35
CA GLY A 67 -13.46 10.47 -14.68
C GLY A 67 -12.15 10.20 -15.43
N SER A 68 -10.99 10.51 -14.85
CA SER A 68 -9.71 10.24 -15.48
C SER A 68 -9.40 8.74 -15.51
N PRO A 69 -8.58 8.24 -16.46
CA PRO A 69 -8.20 6.83 -16.49
C PRO A 69 -7.45 6.42 -15.21
N VAL A 70 -7.77 5.23 -14.67
CA VAL A 70 -7.17 4.74 -13.41
C VAL A 70 -5.64 4.87 -13.42
N LYS A 71 -5.07 5.34 -12.32
CA LYS A 71 -3.62 5.38 -12.13
C LYS A 71 -3.13 4.02 -11.63
N LEU A 72 -2.56 3.26 -12.55
CA LEU A 72 -1.97 1.95 -12.29
C LEU A 72 -0.50 2.07 -11.89
N ILE A 73 -0.10 1.22 -10.98
CA ILE A 73 1.27 0.96 -10.58
C ILE A 73 1.54 -0.51 -10.91
N GLY A 74 2.63 -0.80 -11.62
CA GLY A 74 3.16 -2.15 -11.68
C GLY A 74 3.83 -2.49 -10.36
N ASP A 75 3.50 -3.64 -9.80
CA ASP A 75 4.05 -4.11 -8.53
C ASP A 75 4.38 -5.59 -8.64
N HIS A 76 5.46 -6.05 -8.00
CA HIS A 76 5.87 -7.45 -8.10
C HIS A 76 4.88 -8.37 -7.38
N VAL A 77 4.52 -9.53 -7.94
CA VAL A 77 3.65 -10.52 -7.27
C VAL A 77 4.42 -11.19 -6.13
N GLN A 78 5.59 -11.73 -6.44
CA GLN A 78 6.61 -12.14 -5.50
C GLN A 78 7.66 -11.04 -5.42
N GLU A 79 7.87 -10.51 -4.21
CA GLU A 79 8.85 -9.45 -3.98
C GLU A 79 10.25 -9.91 -4.43
N ARG A 80 11.03 -9.00 -5.04
CA ARG A 80 12.39 -9.28 -5.52
C ARG A 80 13.29 -9.86 -4.42
N ARG A 81 13.18 -9.33 -3.20
CA ARG A 81 13.91 -9.81 -2.02
C ARG A 81 13.58 -11.26 -1.64
N ASP A 82 12.41 -11.73 -2.03
CA ASP A 82 11.86 -13.05 -1.73
C ASP A 82 12.03 -14.00 -2.94
N GLY A 83 12.92 -13.65 -3.89
CA GLY A 83 13.28 -14.46 -5.07
C GLY A 83 12.46 -14.17 -6.33
N GLY A 84 11.62 -13.14 -6.33
CA GLY A 84 10.80 -12.79 -7.49
C GLY A 84 11.63 -12.28 -8.68
N ALA A 85 11.27 -12.74 -9.89
CA ALA A 85 11.92 -12.29 -11.13
C ALA A 85 11.67 -10.79 -11.37
N GLU A 86 12.72 -10.06 -11.72
CA GLU A 86 12.74 -8.60 -11.72
C GLU A 86 11.95 -7.97 -12.88
N LEU A 87 12.09 -8.51 -14.08
CA LEU A 87 11.48 -8.02 -15.32
C LEU A 87 10.56 -9.07 -15.98
N ASP A 88 10.11 -10.06 -15.22
CA ASP A 88 9.16 -11.06 -15.72
C ASP A 88 7.73 -10.47 -15.75
N PRO A 89 7.10 -10.39 -16.94
CA PRO A 89 5.70 -9.97 -17.05
C PRO A 89 4.76 -10.74 -16.11
N GLN A 90 4.99 -12.04 -15.88
CA GLN A 90 4.11 -12.87 -15.04
C GLN A 90 4.27 -12.55 -13.55
N ASN A 91 5.43 -12.05 -13.13
CA ASN A 91 5.68 -11.62 -11.77
C ASN A 91 5.28 -10.14 -11.52
N VAL A 92 4.56 -9.51 -12.45
CA VAL A 92 4.09 -8.13 -12.28
C VAL A 92 2.57 -8.09 -12.35
N GLN A 93 1.98 -7.41 -11.36
CA GLN A 93 0.55 -7.11 -11.30
C GLN A 93 0.30 -5.60 -11.36
N LEU A 94 -0.79 -5.20 -12.03
CA LEU A 94 -1.22 -3.82 -12.19
C LEU A 94 -2.25 -3.45 -11.11
N LEU A 95 -1.86 -2.56 -10.20
CA LEU A 95 -2.67 -2.19 -9.05
C LEU A 95 -3.00 -0.69 -9.05
N CYS A 96 -4.22 -0.34 -8.63
CA CYS A 96 -4.57 1.07 -8.47
C CYS A 96 -3.83 1.69 -7.28
N ALA A 97 -3.34 2.92 -7.48
CA ALA A 97 -2.63 3.69 -6.46
C ALA A 97 -3.59 4.40 -5.50
N ARG A 98 -4.69 4.93 -6.02
CA ARG A 98 -5.67 5.74 -5.29
C ARG A 98 -6.87 4.88 -4.89
N ALA A 99 -7.58 5.32 -3.84
CA ALA A 99 -8.90 4.77 -3.48
C ALA A 99 -9.87 4.93 -4.66
N GLY A 100 -11.05 4.29 -4.63
CA GLY A 100 -12.22 4.93 -5.21
C GLY A 100 -12.23 6.36 -4.69
N GLY A 101 -11.99 7.34 -5.55
CA GLY A 101 -12.21 8.75 -5.31
C GLY A 101 -13.60 8.99 -4.73
N ASP A 102 -13.71 10.17 -4.13
CA ASP A 102 -14.67 10.50 -3.07
C ASP A 102 -14.54 9.64 -1.81
N GLY A 103 -13.48 8.83 -1.66
CA GLY A 103 -13.35 7.90 -0.54
C GLY A 103 -14.34 6.73 -0.64
N ARG A 104 -14.79 6.40 -1.85
CA ARG A 104 -15.65 5.23 -2.08
C ARG A 104 -14.86 3.95 -1.94
N ALA A 105 -15.48 2.97 -1.32
CA ALA A 105 -14.96 1.62 -1.26
C ALA A 105 -14.81 1.03 -2.67
N HIS A 106 -13.78 0.21 -2.86
CA HIS A 106 -13.70 -0.68 -4.00
C HIS A 106 -14.90 -1.66 -3.99
N ALA A 107 -15.09 -2.40 -5.10
CA ALA A 107 -16.14 -3.44 -5.17
C ALA A 107 -16.04 -4.48 -4.04
N ASP A 108 -14.86 -4.66 -3.44
CA ASP A 108 -14.61 -5.51 -2.28
C ASP A 108 -14.94 -4.85 -0.91
N GLY A 109 -15.55 -3.67 -0.91
CA GLY A 109 -15.93 -2.93 0.30
C GLY A 109 -14.78 -2.21 1.01
N LYS A 110 -13.54 -2.30 0.50
CA LYS A 110 -12.36 -1.74 1.18
C LYS A 110 -11.97 -0.35 0.65
N LEU A 111 -11.51 0.51 1.57
CA LEU A 111 -10.97 1.83 1.28
C LEU A 111 -9.47 1.75 0.96
N GLY A 112 -8.98 2.72 0.18
CA GLY A 112 -7.57 2.84 -0.18
C GLY A 112 -7.13 1.99 -1.38
N GLY A 113 -6.06 2.41 -2.05
CA GLY A 113 -5.57 1.77 -3.28
C GLY A 113 -5.07 0.34 -3.06
N CYS A 114 -5.27 -0.52 -4.06
CA CYS A 114 -4.89 -1.93 -4.01
C CYS A 114 -3.38 -2.14 -3.81
N HIS A 115 -2.56 -1.25 -4.35
CA HIS A 115 -1.10 -1.27 -4.16
C HIS A 115 -0.73 -1.18 -2.67
N GLY A 116 -1.21 -0.15 -1.97
CA GLY A 116 -0.95 0.03 -0.55
C GLY A 116 -1.50 -1.12 0.31
N ARG A 117 -2.63 -1.72 -0.09
CA ARG A 117 -3.19 -2.90 0.57
C ARG A 117 -2.28 -4.11 0.44
N LYS A 118 -1.73 -4.38 -0.75
CA LYS A 118 -0.73 -5.44 -0.91
C LYS A 118 0.49 -5.20 -0.04
N THR A 119 1.01 -3.97 -0.02
CA THR A 119 2.16 -3.62 0.85
C THR A 119 1.84 -3.89 2.33
N ALA A 120 0.63 -3.52 2.78
CA ALA A 120 0.19 -3.76 4.15
C ALA A 120 0.04 -5.26 4.47
N GLU A 121 -0.52 -6.04 3.57
CA GLU A 121 -0.65 -7.49 3.70
C GLU A 121 0.71 -8.18 3.74
N ALA A 122 1.66 -7.78 2.88
CA ALA A 122 3.03 -8.29 2.91
C ALA A 122 3.73 -7.97 4.24
N ARG A 123 3.50 -6.78 4.80
CA ARG A 123 4.00 -6.40 6.13
C ARG A 123 3.37 -7.24 7.24
N GLN A 124 2.06 -7.47 7.20
CA GLN A 124 1.36 -8.32 8.15
C GLN A 124 1.86 -9.77 8.08
N ARG A 125 2.10 -10.32 6.90
CA ARG A 125 2.68 -11.67 6.77
C ARG A 125 4.08 -11.77 7.38
N ARG A 126 4.87 -10.70 7.30
CA ARG A 126 6.26 -10.69 7.81
C ARG A 126 6.35 -10.44 9.32
N PHE A 127 5.45 -9.64 9.87
CA PHE A 127 5.57 -9.13 11.25
C PHE A 127 4.31 -9.30 12.11
N GLY A 128 3.21 -9.77 11.53
CA GLY A 128 1.99 -10.08 12.26
C GLY A 128 2.23 -11.27 13.18
N ARG A 129 1.93 -11.09 14.46
CA ARG A 129 1.87 -12.21 15.40
C ARG A 129 0.76 -13.18 14.98
N ALA A 130 1.06 -14.47 15.02
CA ALA A 130 0.10 -15.55 14.88
C ALA A 130 -0.94 -15.53 16.01
#